data_AF-A0A967WQE9-F1
#
_entry.id   AF-A0A967WQE9-F1
#
_cell.length_a   1.000
_cell.length_b   1.000
_cell.length_c   1.000
_cell.angle_alpha   90.00
_cell.angle_beta   90.00
_cell.angle_gamma   90.00
#
_symmetry.space_group_name_H-M   'P 1'
#
loop_
_entity.id
_entity.type
_entity.pdbx_description
1 polymer ?
#
loop_
_entity_poly.entity_id
_entity_poly.type
_entity_poly.pdbx_seq_one_letter_code
_entity_poly.pdbx_strand_id
1 'polypeptide(L)'
;MISGNLDHGVGIGNSGTDGNAVKGNYIGTDAWGTAALPNGQAGVIIFSGAKNNSVGGIAAGGERNVIAYNNEDGVQVHAQHGDTTGNTIRGNSIHS
;
A
#
# COMPACT_ATOMS: atom_id res chain seq x y z
N MET A 1 -7.94 8.45 4.58
CA MET A 1 -6.72 8.33 5.43
C MET A 1 -6.73 6.94 6.03
N ILE A 2 -5.60 6.24 6.00
CA ILE A 2 -5.42 4.86 6.45
C ILE A 2 -4.16 4.83 7.34
N SER A 3 -4.34 5.18 8.60
CA SER A 3 -3.26 5.56 9.51
C SER A 3 -3.60 5.18 10.94
N GLY A 4 -2.60 4.92 11.79
CA GLY A 4 -2.80 4.53 13.19
C GLY A 4 -3.34 3.11 13.39
N ASN A 5 -3.30 2.26 12.36
CA ASN A 5 -3.63 0.84 12.53
C ASN A 5 -2.50 0.14 13.32
N LEU A 6 -2.83 -0.86 14.13
CA LEU A 6 -1.83 -1.63 14.89
C LEU A 6 -1.02 -2.61 14.02
N ASP A 7 -1.48 -2.86 12.80
CA ASP A 7 -0.89 -3.76 11.82
C ASP A 7 -0.57 -2.97 10.53
N HIS A 8 -0.54 -3.64 9.37
CA HIS A 8 -0.45 -2.99 8.08
C HIS A 8 -1.61 -2.01 7.83
N GLY A 9 -1.36 -0.98 7.01
CA GLY A 9 -2.43 -0.06 6.59
C GLY A 9 -3.44 -0.72 5.63
N VAL A 10 -2.94 -1.36 4.57
CA VAL A 10 -3.76 -2.10 3.59
C VAL A 10 -3.15 -3.46 3.32
N GLY A 11 -3.94 -4.53 3.46
CA GLY A 11 -3.55 -5.89 3.09
C GLY A 11 -4.25 -6.38 1.83
N ILE A 12 -3.49 -6.86 0.85
CA ILE A 12 -3.99 -7.50 -0.37
C ILE A 12 -3.41 -8.91 -0.44
N GLY A 13 -4.19 -9.89 0.00
CA GLY A 13 -3.67 -11.24 0.27
C GLY A 13 -4.53 -12.37 -0.27
N ASN A 14 -3.93 -13.56 -0.28
CA ASN A 14 -4.54 -14.85 -0.60
C ASN A 14 -4.79 -15.12 -2.09
N SER A 15 -4.83 -16.42 -2.43
CA SER A 15 -5.13 -16.90 -3.76
C SER A 15 -6.55 -16.49 -4.18
N GLY A 16 -6.69 -16.07 -5.44
CA GLY A 16 -7.95 -15.57 -5.99
C GLY A 16 -8.15 -14.06 -5.81
N THR A 17 -7.28 -13.37 -5.05
CA THR A 17 -7.29 -11.91 -4.94
C THR A 17 -6.57 -11.30 -6.15
N ASP A 18 -7.35 -10.77 -7.10
CA ASP A 18 -6.85 -10.24 -8.36
C ASP A 18 -7.45 -8.85 -8.69
N GLY A 19 -6.65 -7.97 -9.31
CA GLY A 19 -7.17 -6.76 -9.96
C GLY A 19 -7.59 -5.62 -9.03
N ASN A 20 -7.14 -5.62 -7.76
CA ASN A 20 -7.50 -4.57 -6.80
C ASN A 20 -6.68 -3.30 -7.01
N ALA A 21 -7.24 -2.15 -6.63
CA ALA A 21 -6.58 -0.86 -6.75
C ALA A 21 -6.59 -0.08 -5.43
N VAL A 22 -5.39 0.28 -4.97
CA VAL A 22 -5.15 1.20 -3.84
C VAL A 22 -4.63 2.50 -4.44
N LYS A 23 -5.47 3.53 -4.51
CA LYS A 23 -5.16 4.80 -5.19
C LYS A 23 -5.68 5.99 -4.40
N GLY A 24 -4.95 7.11 -4.44
CA GLY A 24 -5.40 8.38 -3.83
C GLY A 24 -5.46 8.39 -2.31
N ASN A 25 -4.75 7.48 -1.62
CA ASN A 25 -4.79 7.37 -0.17
C ASN A 25 -3.60 8.06 0.50
N TYR A 26 -3.85 8.59 1.70
CA TYR A 26 -2.84 8.95 2.68
C TYR A 26 -2.70 7.78 3.67
N ILE A 27 -1.53 7.17 3.74
CA ILE A 27 -1.27 5.93 4.48
C ILE A 27 -0.08 6.11 5.44
N GLY A 28 -0.33 6.01 6.75
CA GLY A 28 0.67 6.22 7.81
C GLY A 28 0.93 7.71 8.14
N THR A 29 0.14 8.61 7.57
CA THR A 29 0.25 10.06 7.74
C THR A 29 -1.13 10.69 8.02
N ASP A 30 -1.17 11.96 8.41
CA ASP A 30 -2.41 12.71 8.57
C ASP A 30 -3.15 12.93 7.23
N ALA A 31 -4.31 13.60 7.27
CA ALA A 31 -5.11 13.86 6.07
C ALA A 31 -4.44 14.81 5.05
N TRP A 32 -3.34 15.45 5.42
CA TRP A 32 -2.59 16.40 4.59
C TRP A 32 -1.27 15.81 4.08
N GLY A 33 -0.86 14.65 4.57
CA GLY A 33 0.43 14.04 4.25
C GLY A 33 1.62 14.68 4.95
N THR A 34 1.38 15.41 6.05
CA THR A 34 2.39 16.28 6.67
C THR A 34 2.90 15.81 8.02
N ALA A 35 2.04 15.17 8.82
CA ALA A 35 2.41 14.64 10.13
C ALA A 35 2.42 13.11 10.12
N ALA A 36 3.28 12.53 10.96
CA ALA A 36 3.36 11.10 11.18
C ALA A 36 2.13 10.59 11.95
N LEU A 37 1.49 9.55 11.41
CA LEU A 37 0.45 8.78 12.08
C LEU A 37 0.65 7.30 11.69
N PRO A 38 1.77 6.68 12.13
CA PRO A 38 2.25 5.38 11.64
C PRO A 38 1.17 4.30 11.68
N ASN A 39 1.14 3.44 10.66
CA ASN A 39 0.63 2.09 10.86
C ASN A 39 1.70 1.24 11.56
N GLY A 40 1.26 0.23 12.31
CA GLY A 40 2.10 -0.61 13.16
C GLY A 40 3.10 -1.46 12.40
N GLN A 41 2.84 -1.74 11.12
CA GLN A 41 3.72 -2.46 10.19
C GLN A 41 3.79 -1.71 8.84
N ALA A 42 3.93 -2.43 7.72
CA ALA A 42 3.98 -1.83 6.39
C ALA A 42 2.75 -0.98 6.02
N GLY A 43 2.92 0.05 5.20
CA GLY A 43 1.81 0.86 4.70
C GLY A 43 0.83 0.04 3.86
N VAL A 44 1.35 -0.69 2.88
CA VAL A 44 0.60 -1.64 2.05
C VAL A 44 1.38 -2.95 1.97
N ILE A 45 0.72 -4.09 2.21
CA ILE A 45 1.27 -5.43 1.98
C ILE A 45 0.50 -6.15 0.88
N ILE A 46 1.21 -6.78 -0.06
CA ILE A 46 0.64 -7.67 -1.09
C ILE A 46 1.26 -9.06 -0.92
N PHE A 47 0.43 -10.09 -0.70
CA PHE A 47 0.95 -11.39 -0.28
C PHE A 47 0.12 -12.62 -0.68
N SER A 48 0.68 -13.81 -0.42
CA SER A 48 0.01 -15.13 -0.51
C SER A 48 -0.75 -15.41 -1.81
N GLY A 49 -0.14 -15.08 -2.95
CA GLY A 49 -0.67 -15.42 -4.27
C GLY A 49 -1.62 -14.37 -4.85
N ALA A 50 -1.68 -13.17 -4.26
CA ALA A 50 -2.41 -12.04 -4.82
C ALA A 50 -1.75 -11.53 -6.12
N LYS A 51 -2.55 -11.31 -7.15
CA LYS A 51 -2.07 -11.01 -8.50
C LYS A 51 -2.65 -9.74 -9.10
N ASN A 52 -1.92 -9.13 -10.02
CA ASN A 52 -2.42 -8.04 -10.87
C ASN A 52 -3.01 -6.83 -10.12
N ASN A 53 -2.59 -6.57 -8.88
CA ASN A 53 -3.07 -5.44 -8.09
C ASN A 53 -2.26 -4.18 -8.39
N SER A 54 -2.84 -3.01 -8.12
CA SER A 54 -2.18 -1.72 -8.31
C SER A 54 -2.13 -0.92 -7.02
N VAL A 55 -0.92 -0.48 -6.65
CA VAL A 55 -0.69 0.51 -5.60
C VAL A 55 -0.22 1.78 -6.29
N GLY A 56 -1.14 2.73 -6.37
CA GLY A 56 -0.97 4.00 -7.04
C GLY A 56 -1.33 3.95 -8.52
N GLY A 57 -1.15 5.09 -9.18
CA GLY A 57 -1.38 5.27 -10.60
C GLY A 57 -0.73 6.55 -11.09
N ILE A 58 -0.64 6.70 -12.41
CA ILE A 58 0.02 7.83 -13.07
C ILE A 58 -0.97 8.76 -13.76
N ALA A 59 -2.28 8.49 -13.70
CA ALA A 59 -3.26 9.38 -14.28
C ALA A 59 -3.27 10.71 -13.50
N ALA A 60 -3.36 11.81 -14.24
CA ALA A 60 -3.54 13.13 -13.66
C ALA A 60 -4.85 13.16 -12.87
N GLY A 61 -4.85 13.81 -11.69
CA GLY A 61 -6.07 14.03 -10.91
C GLY A 61 -6.29 13.15 -9.67
N GLY A 62 -5.26 12.45 -9.15
CA GLY A 62 -5.31 11.92 -7.77
C GLY A 62 -5.17 10.41 -7.59
N GLU A 63 -4.53 9.68 -8.52
CA GLU A 63 -4.27 8.25 -8.30
C GLU A 63 -3.06 7.96 -7.37
N ARG A 64 -2.24 8.97 -7.10
CA ARG A 64 -1.05 8.88 -6.23
C ARG A 64 -1.46 8.60 -4.79
N ASN A 65 -0.94 7.54 -4.19
CA ASN A 65 -0.93 7.43 -2.73
C ASN A 65 0.25 8.23 -2.15
N VAL A 66 0.03 8.81 -0.97
CA VAL A 66 1.09 9.28 -0.08
C VAL A 66 1.23 8.23 1.01
N ILE A 67 2.34 7.50 1.01
CA ILE A 67 2.61 6.39 1.91
C ILE A 67 3.82 6.77 2.74
N ALA A 68 3.59 7.19 3.98
CA ALA A 68 4.63 7.78 4.79
C ALA A 68 4.60 7.32 6.23
N TYR A 69 5.76 7.37 6.88
CA TYR A 69 5.92 7.16 8.32
C TYR A 69 5.41 5.82 8.87
N ASN A 70 5.24 4.78 8.05
CA ASN A 70 4.86 3.45 8.53
C ASN A 70 6.05 2.81 9.28
N ASN A 71 5.79 1.92 10.24
CA ASN A 71 6.85 1.35 11.10
C ASN A 71 7.71 0.28 10.40
N GLU A 72 7.32 -0.14 9.19
CA GLU A 72 8.12 -1.00 8.30
C GLU A 72 8.20 -0.37 6.88
N ASP A 73 8.15 -1.18 5.83
CA ASP A 73 8.17 -0.72 4.45
C ASP A 73 6.93 0.11 4.09
N GLY A 74 7.08 1.09 3.20
CA GLY A 74 5.92 1.78 2.62
C GLY A 74 5.01 0.79 1.87
N VAL A 75 5.61 -0.01 0.98
CA VAL A 75 4.92 -1.07 0.25
C VAL A 75 5.77 -2.33 0.26
N GLN A 76 5.20 -3.44 0.76
CA GLN A 76 5.83 -4.75 0.81
C GLN A 76 5.12 -5.72 -0.15
N VAL A 77 5.88 -6.53 -0.90
CA VAL A 77 5.34 -7.60 -1.77
C VAL A 77 6.02 -8.92 -1.41
N HIS A 78 5.25 -9.92 -0.99
CA HIS A 78 5.79 -11.14 -0.39
C HIS A 78 5.10 -12.42 -0.90
N ALA A 79 5.87 -13.44 -1.28
CA ALA A 79 5.34 -14.65 -1.92
C ALA A 79 5.09 -15.84 -0.97
N GLN A 80 4.85 -15.58 0.33
CA GLN A 80 4.58 -16.66 1.29
C GLN A 80 3.27 -17.37 0.89
N HIS A 81 3.37 -18.58 0.32
CA HIS A 81 2.26 -19.44 -0.15
C HIS A 81 1.73 -19.24 -1.58
N GLY A 82 2.51 -18.67 -2.50
CA GLY A 82 2.19 -18.70 -3.93
C GLY A 82 2.76 -17.52 -4.72
N ASP A 83 2.71 -17.63 -6.05
CA ASP A 83 3.19 -16.59 -6.97
C ASP A 83 2.39 -15.29 -6.79
N THR A 84 2.99 -14.32 -6.09
CA THR A 84 2.44 -12.99 -5.90
C THR A 84 2.98 -12.09 -7.03
N THR A 85 2.32 -12.15 -8.19
CA THR A 85 2.87 -11.63 -9.47
C THR A 85 1.95 -10.62 -10.16
N GLY A 86 2.47 -9.86 -11.12
CA GLY A 86 1.69 -8.87 -11.88
C GLY A 86 1.28 -7.62 -11.09
N ASN A 87 1.69 -7.50 -9.83
CA ASN A 87 1.39 -6.33 -9.00
C ASN A 87 2.22 -5.12 -9.45
N THR A 88 1.59 -3.95 -9.51
CA THR A 88 2.24 -2.69 -9.94
C THR A 88 2.28 -1.69 -8.80
N ILE A 89 3.46 -1.13 -8.51
CA ILE A 89 3.65 -0.06 -7.55
C ILE A 89 4.18 1.14 -8.33
N ARG A 90 3.31 2.12 -8.60
CA ARG A 90 3.66 3.25 -9.48
C ARG A 90 2.95 4.53 -9.10
N GLY A 91 3.62 5.66 -9.32
CA GLY A 91 3.03 6.99 -9.09
C GLY A 91 2.81 7.37 -7.63
N ASN A 92 3.28 6.57 -6.67
CA ASN A 92 3.22 6.88 -5.23
C ASN A 92 4.28 7.90 -4.81
N SER A 93 4.00 8.63 -3.73
CA SER A 93 5.03 9.27 -2.91
C SER A 93 5.28 8.39 -1.68
N ILE A 94 6.51 7.91 -1.52
CA ILE A 94 6.89 7.00 -0.43
C ILE A 94 8.08 7.61 0.30
N HIS A 95 7.94 7.93 1.58
CA HIS A 95 9.00 8.54 2.39
C HIS A 95 8.80 8.28 3.89
N SER A 96 9.81 8.60 4.70
CA SER A 96 9.75 8.61 6.16
C SER A 96 9.69 10.02 6.73
#